data_AF-A0A8J3QFU3-F1
#
_entry.id   AF-A0A8J3QFU3-F1
#
_cell.length_a   1.000
_cell.length_b   1.000
_cell.length_c   1.000
_cell.angle_alpha   90.00
_cell.angle_beta   90.00
_cell.angle_gamma   90.00
#
_symmetry.space_group_name_H-M   'P 1'
#
loop_
_entity.id
_entity.type
_entity.pdbx_description
1 polymer ?
#
loop_
_entity_poly.entity_id
_entity_poly.type
_entity_poly.pdbx_seq_one_letter_code
_entity_poly.pdbx_strand_id
1 'polypeptide(L)'
;MPDSDRRSRALLLRSVLGEALRRARLEQGRTLADVAVAARISMPYLSEVERGLKEVSSEVLAALCEALGIDLSELLMAIIIQLTSDPVLPLTVGRQMTVGGLRPSPPVQHRLAPPAARRGDAYALAA
;
A
#
# COMPACT_ATOMS: atom_id res chain seq x y z
N MET A 1 28.52 -13.39 -7.66
CA MET A 1 27.46 -14.05 -6.85
C MET A 1 26.17 -13.26 -7.02
N PRO A 2 25.12 -13.82 -7.63
CA PRO A 2 23.85 -13.10 -7.87
C PRO A 2 22.86 -13.12 -6.68
N ASP A 3 23.12 -13.95 -5.67
CA ASP A 3 22.19 -14.18 -4.56
C ASP A 3 22.30 -13.16 -3.42
N SER A 4 23.48 -12.54 -3.28
CA SER A 4 23.71 -11.42 -2.36
C SER A 4 22.94 -10.17 -2.78
N ASP A 5 22.92 -9.82 -4.07
CA ASP A 5 22.16 -8.66 -4.57
C ASP A 5 20.65 -8.84 -4.41
N ARG A 6 20.16 -10.08 -4.55
CA ARG A 6 18.74 -10.41 -4.34
C ARG A 6 18.35 -10.29 -2.87
N ARG A 7 19.19 -10.81 -1.95
CA ARG A 7 19.01 -10.65 -0.50
C ARG A 7 19.14 -9.19 -0.06
N SER A 8 20.16 -8.47 -0.52
CA SER A 8 20.34 -7.05 -0.25
C SER A 8 19.15 -6.22 -0.73
N ARG A 9 18.58 -6.54 -1.90
CA ARG A 9 17.32 -5.92 -2.35
C ARG A 9 16.15 -6.28 -1.45
N ALA A 10 16.02 -7.54 -1.01
CA ALA A 10 14.97 -7.95 -0.07
C ALA A 10 15.06 -7.23 1.29
N LEU A 11 16.24 -6.75 1.70
CA LEU A 11 16.42 -5.97 2.92
C LEU A 11 16.03 -4.49 2.79
N LEU A 12 15.79 -3.98 1.56
CA LEU A 12 15.37 -2.60 1.35
C LEU A 12 13.87 -2.46 1.55
N LEU A 13 13.45 -1.45 2.32
CA LEU A 13 12.04 -1.18 2.60
C LEU A 13 11.20 -1.10 1.32
N ARG A 14 11.67 -0.39 0.28
CA ARG A 14 10.98 -0.28 -1.01
C ARG A 14 10.72 -1.62 -1.69
N SER A 15 11.58 -2.61 -1.50
CA SER A 15 11.42 -3.93 -2.10
C SER A 15 10.37 -4.75 -1.37
N VAL A 16 10.43 -4.76 -0.03
CA VAL A 16 9.45 -5.46 0.81
C VAL A 16 8.07 -4.85 0.63
N LEU A 17 8.00 -3.52 0.63
CA LEU A 17 6.77 -2.77 0.34
C LEU A 17 6.24 -3.08 -1.06
N GLY A 18 7.10 -3.06 -2.08
CA GLY A 18 6.72 -3.38 -3.45
C GLY A 18 6.18 -4.81 -3.60
N GLU A 19 6.80 -5.78 -2.93
CA GLU A 19 6.35 -7.17 -2.92
C GLU A 19 5.03 -7.34 -2.17
N ALA A 20 4.83 -6.66 -1.05
CA ALA A 20 3.57 -6.67 -0.32
C ALA A 20 2.41 -6.10 -1.15
N LEU A 21 2.62 -4.97 -1.84
CA LEU A 21 1.64 -4.38 -2.75
C LEU A 21 1.32 -5.32 -3.92
N ARG A 22 2.36 -5.93 -4.51
CA ARG A 22 2.20 -6.90 -5.60
C ARG A 22 1.38 -8.11 -5.17
N ARG A 23 1.64 -8.66 -3.98
CA ARG A 23 0.88 -9.79 -3.42
C ARG A 23 -0.60 -9.43 -3.25
N ALA A 24 -0.89 -8.30 -2.59
CA ALA A 24 -2.26 -7.82 -2.41
C ALA A 24 -2.99 -7.66 -3.76
N ARG A 25 -2.33 -7.07 -4.77
CA ARG A 25 -2.91 -6.94 -6.12
C ARG A 25 -3.22 -8.31 -6.77
N LEU A 26 -2.28 -9.24 -6.70
CA LEU A 26 -2.42 -10.57 -7.32
C LEU A 26 -3.48 -11.42 -6.62
N GLU A 27 -3.59 -11.34 -5.29
CA GLU A 27 -4.64 -12.00 -4.51
C GLU A 27 -6.04 -11.51 -4.89
N GLN A 28 -6.16 -10.24 -5.29
CA GLN A 28 -7.40 -9.67 -5.83
C GLN A 28 -7.64 -10.01 -7.32
N GLY A 29 -6.70 -10.68 -7.99
CA GLY A 29 -6.78 -10.98 -9.42
C GLY A 29 -6.73 -9.75 -10.34
N ARG A 30 -6.24 -8.60 -9.83
CA ARG A 30 -6.24 -7.32 -10.57
C ARG A 30 -4.97 -7.13 -11.38
N THR A 31 -5.09 -6.48 -12.52
CA THR A 31 -3.94 -6.14 -13.36
C THR A 31 -3.23 -4.89 -12.85
N LEU A 32 -1.99 -4.67 -13.29
CA LEU A 32 -1.26 -3.42 -13.04
C LEU A 32 -2.03 -2.21 -13.56
N ALA A 33 -2.71 -2.33 -14.71
CA ALA A 33 -3.48 -1.24 -15.29
C ALA A 33 -4.66 -0.86 -14.39
N ASP A 34 -5.41 -1.83 -13.86
CA ASP A 34 -6.58 -1.59 -13.01
C ASP A 34 -6.22 -0.82 -11.74
N VAL A 35 -5.10 -1.19 -11.10
CA VAL A 35 -4.65 -0.55 -9.87
C VAL A 35 -4.00 0.80 -10.15
N ALA A 36 -3.21 0.93 -11.22
CA ALA A 36 -2.58 2.19 -11.58
C ALA A 36 -3.61 3.28 -11.91
N VAL A 37 -4.68 2.93 -12.64
CA VAL A 37 -5.79 3.84 -12.92
C VAL A 37 -6.50 4.26 -11.64
N ALA A 38 -6.83 3.31 -10.75
CA ALA A 38 -7.50 3.60 -9.49
C ALA A 38 -6.64 4.51 -8.57
N ALA A 39 -5.33 4.27 -8.51
CA ALA A 39 -4.38 5.06 -7.72
C ALA A 39 -3.93 6.36 -8.41
N ARG A 40 -4.42 6.65 -9.63
CA ARG A 40 -4.06 7.83 -10.45
C ARG A 40 -2.55 7.97 -10.69
N ILE A 41 -1.88 6.86 -10.94
CA ILE A 41 -0.46 6.81 -11.32
C ILE A 41 -0.27 6.08 -12.64
N SER A 42 0.94 6.16 -13.21
CA SER A 42 1.24 5.43 -14.43
C SER A 42 1.49 3.94 -14.14
N MET A 43 1.02 3.07 -15.04
CA MET A 43 1.29 1.63 -14.98
C MET A 43 2.81 1.30 -14.95
N PRO A 44 3.68 1.97 -15.74
CA PRO A 44 5.12 1.77 -15.64
C PRO A 44 5.67 2.12 -14.24
N TYR A 45 5.19 3.20 -13.62
CA TYR A 45 5.62 3.59 -12.29
C TYR A 45 5.18 2.54 -11.25
N LEU A 46 3.93 2.06 -11.29
CA LEU A 46 3.49 0.97 -10.40
C LEU A 46 4.33 -0.30 -10.58
N SER A 47 4.68 -0.65 -11.82
CA SER A 47 5.55 -1.79 -12.11
C SER A 47 6.96 -1.61 -11.52
N GLU A 48 7.54 -0.41 -11.57
CA GLU A 48 8.82 -0.11 -10.91
C GLU A 48 8.72 -0.20 -9.38
N VAL A 49 7.62 0.29 -8.80
CA VAL A 49 7.33 0.21 -7.37
C VAL A 49 7.22 -1.23 -6.89
N GLU A 50 6.42 -2.07 -7.55
CA GLU A 50 6.26 -3.50 -7.19
C GLU A 50 7.56 -4.31 -7.29
N ARG A 51 8.52 -3.82 -8.07
CA ARG A 51 9.86 -4.42 -8.19
C ARG A 51 10.87 -3.84 -7.20
N GLY A 52 10.50 -2.88 -6.37
CA GLY A 52 11.41 -2.18 -5.45
C GLY A 52 12.46 -1.33 -6.16
N LEU A 53 12.14 -0.81 -7.35
CA LEU A 53 13.06 0.05 -8.13
C LEU A 53 12.87 1.54 -7.81
N LYS A 54 11.75 1.91 -7.19
CA LYS A 54 11.41 3.28 -6.82
C LYS A 54 10.98 3.37 -5.37
N GLU A 55 11.34 4.47 -4.73
CA GLU A 55 10.71 4.89 -3.49
C GLU A 55 9.30 5.43 -3.78
N VAL A 56 8.41 5.27 -2.82
CA VAL A 56 7.01 5.68 -2.90
C VAL A 56 6.80 6.82 -1.91
N SER A 57 6.20 7.93 -2.35
CA SER A 57 5.81 8.99 -1.42
C SER A 57 4.64 8.53 -0.53
N SER A 58 4.46 9.15 0.62
CA SER A 58 3.36 8.82 1.53
C SER A 58 1.98 9.01 0.87
N GLU A 59 1.83 10.01 0.00
CA GLU A 59 0.60 10.28 -0.75
C GLU A 59 0.30 9.19 -1.78
N VAL A 60 1.31 8.74 -2.52
CA VAL A 60 1.15 7.64 -3.47
C VAL A 60 0.85 6.33 -2.75
N LEU A 61 1.51 6.08 -1.61
CA LEU A 61 1.26 4.90 -0.80
C LEU A 61 -0.20 4.90 -0.30
N ALA A 62 -0.70 6.03 0.19
CA ALA A 62 -2.10 6.16 0.59
C ALA A 62 -3.05 5.90 -0.58
N ALA A 63 -2.77 6.44 -1.78
CA ALA A 63 -3.58 6.20 -2.97
C ALA A 63 -3.57 4.73 -3.41
N LEU A 64 -2.44 4.02 -3.26
CA LEU A 64 -2.34 2.59 -3.54
C LEU A 64 -3.10 1.74 -2.52
N CYS A 65 -3.02 2.10 -1.24
CA CYS A 65 -3.82 1.46 -0.19
C CYS A 65 -5.32 1.62 -0.45
N GLU A 66 -5.77 2.84 -0.78
CA GLU A 66 -7.16 3.12 -1.16
C GLU A 66 -7.57 2.33 -2.41
N ALA A 67 -6.72 2.34 -3.45
CA ALA A 67 -7.00 1.62 -4.69
C ALA A 67 -7.12 0.11 -4.50
N LEU A 68 -6.34 -0.47 -3.58
CA LEU A 68 -6.36 -1.88 -3.22
C LEU A 68 -7.37 -2.21 -2.11
N GLY A 69 -8.00 -1.21 -1.49
CA GLY A 69 -8.90 -1.42 -0.35
C GLY A 69 -8.23 -2.08 0.85
N ILE A 70 -6.95 -1.77 1.09
CA ILE A 70 -6.16 -2.27 2.22
C ILE A 70 -5.88 -1.15 3.22
N ASP A 71 -5.90 -1.47 4.50
CA ASP A 71 -5.50 -0.52 5.54
C ASP A 71 -3.97 -0.39 5.57
N LEU A 72 -3.47 0.85 5.73
CA LEU A 72 -2.03 1.09 5.82
C LEU A 72 -1.38 0.30 6.97
N SER A 73 -2.07 0.14 8.09
CA SER A 73 -1.59 -0.66 9.23
C SER A 73 -1.41 -2.14 8.88
N GLU A 74 -2.32 -2.70 8.07
CA GLU A 74 -2.27 -4.09 7.64
C GLU A 74 -1.09 -4.30 6.68
N LEU A 75 -0.89 -3.38 5.75
CA LEU A 75 0.27 -3.37 4.86
C LEU A 75 1.58 -3.30 5.65
N LEU A 76 1.67 -2.41 6.64
CA LEU A 76 2.86 -2.26 7.48
C LEU A 76 3.13 -3.52 8.33
N MET A 77 2.09 -4.17 8.85
CA MET A 77 2.24 -5.45 9.55
C MET A 77 2.78 -6.55 8.63
N ALA A 78 2.29 -6.64 7.39
CA ALA A 78 2.81 -7.59 6.41
C ALA A 78 4.30 -7.34 6.11
N ILE A 79 4.71 -6.06 6.03
CA ILE A 79 6.11 -5.67 5.84
C ILE A 79 6.96 -6.08 7.05
N ILE A 80 6.48 -5.82 8.27
CA ILE A 80 7.18 -6.21 9.52
C ILE A 80 7.42 -7.72 9.52
N ILE A 81 6.37 -8.52 9.28
CA ILE A 81 6.46 -9.99 9.27
C ILE A 81 7.53 -10.47 8.29
N GLN A 82 7.61 -9.88 7.09
CA GLN A 82 8.64 -10.23 6.10
C GLN A 82 10.06 -9.84 6.57
N LEU A 83 10.21 -8.66 7.17
CA LEU A 83 11.51 -8.17 7.67
C LEU A 83 12.02 -8.95 8.88
N THR A 84 11.13 -9.48 9.73
CA THR A 84 11.49 -10.23 10.96
C THR A 84 11.99 -11.66 10.71
N SER A 85 12.35 -12.00 9.47
CA SER A 85 12.92 -13.31 9.12
C SER A 85 14.33 -13.53 9.72
N ASP A 86 15.00 -12.47 10.18
CA ASP A 86 16.18 -12.53 11.06
C ASP A 86 15.78 -12.13 12.50
N PRO A 87 16.33 -12.76 13.56
CA PRO A 87 16.02 -12.41 14.94
C PRO A 87 16.45 -10.96 15.22
N VAL A 88 15.49 -10.05 15.12
CA VAL A 88 15.65 -8.65 15.48
C VAL A 88 15.97 -8.56 16.98
N LEU A 89 17.20 -8.15 17.28
CA LEU A 89 17.51 -7.57 18.59
C LEU A 89 16.56 -6.38 18.79
N PRO A 90 15.81 -6.30 19.90
CA PRO A 90 14.87 -5.21 20.10
C PRO A 90 15.62 -3.88 20.04
N LEU A 91 15.19 -2.99 19.14
CA LEU A 91 15.56 -1.58 19.18
C LEU A 91 15.06 -1.05 20.53
N THR A 92 15.95 -1.03 21.53
CA THR A 92 15.68 -0.42 22.83
C THR A 92 15.65 1.09 22.62
N VAL A 93 14.51 1.60 22.17
CA VAL A 93 14.21 3.03 22.23
C VAL A 93 14.05 3.32 23.72
N GLY A 94 15.08 3.89 24.33
CA GLY A 94 15.10 4.24 25.74
C GLY A 94 14.04 5.31 26.07
N ARG A 95 12.78 4.89 26.20
CA ARG A 95 11.71 5.55 26.95
C ARG A 95 10.53 4.59 27.04
N GLN A 96 10.32 4.00 28.22
CA GLN A 96 9.03 3.42 28.57
C GLN A 96 7.98 4.54 28.53
N MET A 97 7.27 4.67 27.41
CA MET A 97 5.93 5.21 27.44
C MET A 97 5.04 4.04 27.85
N THR A 98 4.49 4.10 29.05
CA THR A 98 3.36 3.27 29.43
C THR A 98 2.22 3.59 28.45
N VAL A 99 2.00 2.73 27.45
CA VAL A 99 0.77 2.78 26.64
C VAL A 99 -0.36 2.25 27.52
N GLY A 100 -0.77 3.06 28.48
CA GLY A 100 -2.00 2.87 29.22
C GLY A 100 -3.16 3.13 28.28
N GLY A 101 -3.77 2.06 27.78
CA GLY A 101 -5.10 2.09 27.20
C GLY A 101 -5.20 2.56 25.75
N LEU A 102 -4.58 1.84 24.80
CA LEU A 102 -5.10 1.88 23.42
C LEU A 102 -6.37 1.03 23.39
N ARG A 103 -7.53 1.65 23.66
CA ARG A 103 -8.80 1.06 23.24
C ARG A 103 -8.74 0.91 21.72
N PRO A 104 -9.05 -0.25 21.14
CA PRO A 104 -9.23 -0.33 19.69
C PRO A 104 -10.35 0.65 19.32
N SER A 105 -10.03 1.62 18.45
CA SER A 105 -11.05 2.43 17.81
C SER A 105 -11.96 1.49 17.01
N PRO A 106 -13.30 1.64 17.08
CA PRO A 106 -14.18 0.87 16.21
C PRO A 106 -13.79 1.11 14.73
N PRO A 107 -14.04 0.16 13.83
CA PRO A 107 -13.67 0.30 12.43
C PRO A 107 -14.28 1.59 11.88
N VAL A 108 -13.41 2.50 11.41
CA VAL A 108 -13.84 3.72 10.74
C VAL A 108 -14.46 3.28 9.43
N GLN A 109 -15.79 3.20 9.39
CA GLN A 109 -16.50 2.99 8.14
C GLN A 109 -16.29 4.24 7.28
N HIS A 110 -15.32 4.17 6.37
CA HIS A 110 -15.16 5.14 5.31
C HIS A 110 -16.39 5.00 4.40
N ARG A 111 -17.48 5.69 4.77
CA ARG A 111 -18.66 5.76 3.94
C ARG A 111 -18.25 6.53 2.69
N LEU A 112 -18.04 5.82 1.59
CA LEU A 112 -17.90 6.40 0.27
C LEU A 112 -19.06 7.37 0.08
N ALA A 113 -18.75 8.67 0.04
CA ALA A 113 -19.72 9.65 -0.38
C ALA A 113 -20.15 9.28 -1.81
N PRO A 114 -21.46 9.29 -2.14
CA PRO A 114 -21.87 9.05 -3.51
C PRO A 114 -21.17 10.05 -4.43
N PRO A 115 -20.74 9.65 -5.64
CA PRO A 115 -20.11 10.58 -6.56
C PRO A 115 -21.04 11.76 -6.76
N ALA A 116 -20.55 12.96 -6.46
CA ALA A 116 -21.29 14.19 -6.68
C ALA A 116 -21.78 14.18 -8.12
N ALA A 117 -23.09 14.18 -8.31
CA ALA A 117 -23.70 14.27 -9.62
C ALA A 117 -23.09 15.47 -10.34
N ARG A 118 -22.39 15.22 -11.45
CA ARG A 118 -21.89 16.30 -12.30
C ARG A 118 -23.12 17.06 -12.79
N ARG A 119 -23.23 18.30 -12.34
CA ARG A 119 -24.14 19.29 -12.92
C ARG A 119 -23.61 19.56 -14.33
N GLY A 120 -24.10 18.84 -15.34
CA GLY A 120 -23.58 18.99 -16.71
C GLY A 120 -24.08 18.02 -17.77
N ASP A 121 -24.61 16.84 -17.44
CA ASP A 121 -25.00 15.86 -18.47
C ASP A 121 -26.46 16.05 -18.89
N ALA A 122 -26.75 17.21 -19.49
CA ALA A 122 -27.99 17.48 -20.20
C ALA A 122 -27.65 17.81 -21.66
N TYR A 123 -27.20 16.82 -22.40
CA TYR A 123 -27.24 16.85 -23.86
C TYR A 123 -27.75 15.51 -24.40
N ALA A 124 -28.87 15.62 -25.12
CA ALA A 124 -29.41 14.70 -26.11
C ALA A 124 -29.83 13.30 -25.63
N LEU A 125 -31.15 13.06 -25.66
CA LEU A 125 -31.74 12.12 -26.60
C LEU A 125 -33.20 12.52 -26.85
N ALA A 126 -33.53 12.65 -28.13
CA ALA A 126 -34.84 12.93 -28.66
C ALA A 126 -35.70 11.65 -28.68
N ALA A 127 -37.01 11.82 -28.47
CA ALA A 127 -38.10 11.20 -29.23
C ALA A 127 -39.41 11.88 -28.81
#